data_AF-A0A7G6T402-F1
#
_entry.id   AF-A0A7G6T402-F1
#
_cell.length_a   1.000
_cell.length_b   1.000
_cell.length_c   1.000
_cell.angle_alpha   90.00
_cell.angle_beta   90.00
_cell.angle_gamma   90.00
#
_symmetry.space_group_name_H-M   'P 1'
#
loop_
_entity.id
_entity.type
_entity.pdbx_description
1 polymer ?
#
loop_
_entity_poly.entity_id
_entity_poly.type
_entity_poly.pdbx_seq_one_letter_code
_entity_poly.pdbx_strand_id
1 'polypeptide(L)' 'MRVGFSDVLGAIEQLQKWTKHGLHWNRAMRVCIAALAGEASPQEARRCFRLAAKEEGRGSS' A
#
# COMPACT_ATOMS: atom_id res chain seq x y z
N MET A 1 -2.94 -3.38 20.52
CA MET A 1 -3.07 -2.91 19.13
C MET A 1 -2.30 -3.87 18.23
N ARG A 2 -2.96 -4.65 17.37
CA ARG A 2 -2.28 -5.58 16.46
C ARG A 2 -2.75 -5.28 15.03
N VAL A 3 -2.05 -4.37 14.36
CA VAL A 3 -2.17 -4.13 12.92
C VAL A 3 -0.91 -4.70 12.32
N GLY A 4 -0.87 -6.01 12.09
CA GLY A 4 0.40 -6.72 11.97
C GLY A 4 0.82 -7.06 10.55
N PHE A 5 -0.04 -7.76 9.82
CA PHE A 5 0.37 -8.45 8.60
C PHE A 5 -0.79 -8.64 7.63
N SER A 6 -1.97 -9.00 8.16
CA SER A 6 -3.19 -9.20 7.39
C SER A 6 -3.57 -7.96 6.58
N ASP A 7 -3.47 -6.77 7.18
CA ASP A 7 -3.80 -5.52 6.50
C ASP A 7 -2.77 -5.13 5.42
N VAL A 8 -1.49 -5.48 5.62
CA VAL A 8 -0.41 -5.15 4.69
C VAL A 8 -0.41 -6.10 3.49
N LEU A 9 -0.62 -7.39 3.72
CA LEU A 9 -0.83 -8.37 2.65
C LEU A 9 -2.07 -8.02 1.82
N GLY A 10 -3.19 -7.67 2.47
CA GLY A 10 -4.38 -7.21 1.77
C GLY A 10 -4.13 -5.95 0.93
N ALA A 11 -3.30 -5.01 1.40
CA ALA A 11 -2.90 -3.86 0.61
C ALA A 11 -2.08 -4.24 -0.63
N ILE A 12 -1.16 -5.20 -0.52
CA ILE A 12 -0.38 -5.72 -1.67
C ILE A 12 -1.30 -6.39 -2.69
N GLU A 13 -2.19 -7.27 -2.24
CA GLU A 13 -3.16 -7.94 -3.11
C GLU A 13 -4.06 -6.94 -3.85
N GLN A 14 -4.47 -5.86 -3.18
CA GLN A 14 -5.23 -4.78 -3.81
C GLN A 14 -4.39 -4.01 -4.82
N LEU A 15 -3.14 -3.68 -4.50
CA LEU A 15 -2.23 -3.00 -5.43
C LEU A 15 -1.97 -3.83 -6.69
N GLN A 16 -1.85 -5.15 -6.59
CA GLN A 16 -1.66 -6.04 -7.75
C GLN A 16 -2.84 -6.05 -8.73
N LYS A 17 -4.04 -5.64 -8.29
CA LYS A 17 -5.24 -5.55 -9.14
C LYS A 17 -5.33 -4.23 -9.91
N TRP A 18 -4.47 -3.26 -9.62
CA TRP A 18 -4.51 -1.95 -10.27
C TRP A 18 -3.78 -1.99 -11.61
N THR A 19 -4.23 -1.18 -12.56
CA THR A 19 -3.66 -1.19 -13.92
C THR A 19 -2.65 -0.08 -14.14
N LYS A 20 -2.69 1.02 -13.37
CA LYS A 20 -1.65 2.06 -13.44
C LYS A 20 -0.61 1.86 -12.34
N HIS A 21 0.60 1.55 -12.77
CA HIS A 21 1.75 1.43 -11.89
C HIS A 21 2.51 2.76 -11.82
N GLY A 22 1.85 3.78 -11.28
CA GLY A 22 2.41 5.12 -11.09
C GLY A 22 3.52 5.20 -10.02
N LEU A 23 4.02 6.41 -9.77
CA LEU A 23 5.10 6.63 -8.81
C LEU A 23 4.69 6.22 -7.40
N HIS A 24 3.46 6.51 -7.00
CA HIS A 24 2.96 6.16 -5.67
C HIS A 24 2.58 4.70 -5.56
N TRP A 25 2.16 4.05 -6.66
CA TRP A 25 1.96 2.59 -6.69
C TRP A 25 3.26 1.86 -6.36
N ASN A 26 4.34 2.19 -7.05
CA ASN A 26 5.66 1.59 -6.80
C ASN A 26 6.12 1.84 -5.36
N ARG A 27 5.90 3.06 -4.86
CA ARG A 27 6.23 3.41 -3.48
C ARG A 27 5.38 2.61 -2.47
N ALA A 28 4.09 2.47 -2.71
CA ALA A 28 3.19 1.71 -1.85
C ALA A 28 3.58 0.23 -1.80
N MET A 29 3.90 -0.37 -2.95
CA MET A 29 4.35 -1.77 -3.03
C MET A 29 5.62 -1.98 -2.21
N ARG A 30 6.64 -1.14 -2.40
CA ARG A 30 7.91 -1.21 -1.66
C ARG A 30 7.72 -1.06 -0.15
N VAL A 31 6.91 -0.09 0.28
CA VAL A 31 6.64 0.15 1.71
C VAL A 31 5.83 -1.00 2.32
N CYS A 32 4.91 -1.61 1.59
CA CYS A 32 4.20 -2.79 2.08
C CYS A 32 5.16 -3.98 2.28
N ILE A 33 6.07 -4.23 1.33
CA ILE A 33 7.09 -5.29 1.47
C ILE A 33 8.01 -5.00 2.67
N ALA A 34 8.48 -3.75 2.82
CA ALA A 34 9.29 -3.34 3.97
C ALA A 34 8.55 -3.51 5.30
N ALA A 35 7.23 -3.23 5.33
CA ALA A 35 6.42 -3.44 6.52
C ALA A 35 6.26 -4.92 6.89
N LEU A 36 6.18 -5.82 5.90
CA LEU A 36 6.22 -7.27 6.14
C LEU A 36 7.58 -7.74 6.68
N ALA A 37 8.67 -7.10 6.27
CA ALA A 37 10.01 -7.34 6.81
C ALA A 37 10.23 -6.71 8.20
N GLY A 38 9.28 -5.92 8.72
CA GLY A 38 9.44 -5.17 9.97
C GLY A 38 10.33 -3.92 9.85
N GLU A 39 10.70 -3.53 8.63
CA GLU A 39 11.57 -2.39 8.31
C GLU A 39 10.79 -1.08 8.11
N ALA A 40 9.47 -1.17 7.93
CA ALA A 40 8.58 -0.01 7.83
C ALA A 40 7.36 -0.17 8.72
N SER A 41 6.77 0.96 9.14
CA SER A 41 5.56 0.90 9.97
C SER A 41 4.32 0.60 9.13
N PRO A 42 3.34 -0.17 9.66
CA PRO A 42 2.05 -0.37 9.00
C PRO A 42 1.30 0.94 8.71
N GLN A 43 1.54 1.99 9.50
CA GLN A 43 0.96 3.33 9.29
C GLN A 43 1.50 3.98 8.02
N GLU A 44 2.80 3.83 7.75
CA GLU A 44 3.44 4.34 6.55
C GLU A 44 2.95 3.59 5.30
N ALA A 45 2.82 2.27 5.38
CA ALA A 45 2.21 1.46 4.32
C ALA A 45 0.80 1.95 3.97
N ARG A 46 -0.06 2.19 4.97
CA ARG A 46 -1.42 2.76 4.76
C ARG A 46 -1.40 4.15 4.13
N ARG A 47 -0.43 5.01 4.50
CA ARG A 47 -0.30 6.34 3.90
C ARG A 47 0.08 6.25 2.43
N CYS A 48 1.07 5.43 2.09
CA CYS A 48 1.49 5.24 0.70
C CYS A 48 0.40 4.60 -0.15
N PHE A 49 -0.34 3.63 0.39
CA PHE A 49 -1.47 3.01 -0.29
C PHE A 49 -2.55 4.04 -0.68
N ARG A 50 -2.93 4.95 0.23
CA ARG A 50 -3.92 6.00 -0.07
C ARG A 50 -3.46 6.96 -1.16
N LEU A 51 -2.17 7.32 -1.17
CA LEU A 51 -1.61 8.17 -2.23
C LEU A 51 -1.66 7.46 -3.58
N ALA A 52 -1.31 6.17 -3.60
CA ALA A 52 -1.39 5.34 -4.78
C ALA A 52 -2.86 5.23 -5.28
N ALA A 53 -3.82 5.05 -4.37
CA ALA A 53 -5.24 4.96 -4.73
C ALA A 53 -5.75 6.25 -5.37
N LYS A 54 -5.29 7.41 -4.86
CA LYS A 54 -5.60 8.71 -5.45
C LYS A 54 -5.04 8.84 -6.87
N GLU A 55 -3.80 8.39 -7.11
CA GLU A 55 -3.15 8.43 -8.43
C GLU A 55 -3.83 7.49 -9.45
N GLU A 56 -4.25 6.30 -9.02
CA GLU A 56 -5.00 5.36 -9.87
C GLU A 56 -6.34 5.95 -10.32
N GLY A 57 -6.91 6.86 -9.53
CA GLY A 57 -8.26 7.40 -9.70
C GLY A 57 -9.31 6.68 -8.83
N ARG A 58 -8.86 5.87 -7.86
CA ARG A 58 -9.70 5.17 -6.88
C ARG A 58 -9.98 6.02 -5.63
N GLY A 59 -9.62 7.30 -5.66
CA GLY A 59 -9.74 8.26 -4.55
C GLY A 59 -11.06 9.04 -4.48
N SER A 60 -12.06 8.74 -5.30
CA SER A 60 -13.32 9.50 -5.34
C SER A 60 -14.54 8.61 -5.58
N SER A 61 -15.14 8.11 -4.50
CA SER A 61 -16.58 8.13 -4.17
C SER A 61 -16.79 7.49 -2.80
#